data_AF-A0A353R190-F1
#
_entry.id   AF-A0A353R190-F1
#
_cell.length_a   1.000
_cell.length_b   1.000
_cell.length_c   1.000
_cell.angle_alpha   90.00
_cell.angle_beta   90.00
_cell.angle_gamma   90.00
#
_symmetry.space_group_name_H-M   'P 1'
#
loop_
_entity.id
_entity.type
_entity.pdbx_description
1 polymer ?
#
loop_
_entity_poly.entity_id
_entity_poly.type
_entity_poly.pdbx_seq_one_letter_code
_entity_poly.pdbx_strand_id
1 'polypeptide(L)'
;MNAWLVLTSALLLGSLGFTVRRLIKRKSESLLEDREALTDDEIYQRFYASSGLEREAVAGLWHEVAHILRVPADRLRPTDEFGKDIGAYWITSEELDVLGETARRRANRKGAAVDLASIRTVDDYVRQLATCRVPSD
;
A
#
# COMPACT_ATOMS: atom_id res chain seq x y z
N MET A 1 -28.94 -28.58 19.63
CA MET A 1 -27.88 -27.56 19.49
C MET A 1 -27.71 -27.30 18.00
N ASN A 2 -28.21 -26.17 17.52
CA ASN A 2 -28.66 -26.04 16.13
C ASN A 2 -27.57 -25.37 15.28
N ALA A 3 -26.87 -26.18 14.48
CA ALA A 3 -25.77 -25.81 13.59
C ALA A 3 -26.10 -24.74 12.52
N TRP A 4 -27.37 -24.34 12.41
CA TRP A 4 -27.85 -23.35 11.44
C TRP A 4 -27.51 -21.89 11.80
N LEU A 5 -27.26 -21.56 13.07
CA LEU A 5 -26.95 -20.19 13.50
C LEU A 5 -25.50 -19.75 13.19
N VAL A 6 -24.59 -20.70 12.99
CA VAL A 6 -23.17 -20.38 12.70
C VAL A 6 -22.99 -20.00 11.23
N LEU A 7 -23.76 -20.60 10.32
CA LEU A 7 -23.68 -20.33 8.87
C LEU A 7 -24.20 -18.95 8.48
N THR A 8 -25.24 -18.44 9.15
CA THR A 8 -25.78 -17.10 8.87
C THR A 8 -24.83 -15.98 9.30
N SER A 9 -24.06 -16.21 10.37
CA SER A 9 -23.10 -15.23 10.90
C SER A 9 -21.92 -14.99 9.95
N ALA A 10 -21.44 -16.03 9.26
CA ALA A 10 -20.33 -15.90 8.30
C ALA A 10 -20.73 -15.16 7.00
N LEU A 11 -21.96 -15.34 6.52
CA LEU A 11 -22.49 -14.64 5.34
C LEU A 11 -22.78 -13.15 5.61
N LEU A 12 -23.20 -12.81 6.83
CA LEU A 12 -23.36 -11.41 7.25
C LEU A 12 -22.02 -10.70 7.43
N LEU A 13 -21.00 -11.35 8.02
CA LEU A 13 -19.64 -10.78 8.10
C LEU A 13 -18.97 -10.63 6.72
N GLY A 14 -19.15 -11.59 5.81
CA GLY A 14 -18.63 -11.51 4.45
C GLY A 14 -19.26 -10.38 3.62
N SER A 15 -20.58 -10.17 3.78
CA SER A 15 -21.28 -9.07 3.09
C SER A 15 -20.99 -7.71 3.71
N LEU A 16 -20.81 -7.62 5.03
CA LEU A 16 -20.36 -6.38 5.71
C LEU A 16 -18.93 -6.02 5.29
N GLY A 17 -18.01 -7.00 5.26
CA GLY A 17 -16.64 -6.77 4.80
C GLY A 17 -16.55 -6.34 3.34
N PHE A 18 -17.37 -6.94 2.46
CA PHE A 18 -17.43 -6.56 1.04
C PHE A 18 -18.01 -5.16 0.81
N THR A 19 -19.08 -4.80 1.53
CA THR A 19 -19.68 -3.46 1.43
C THR A 19 -18.79 -2.38 2.03
N VAL A 20 -18.17 -2.63 3.19
CA VAL A 20 -17.17 -1.74 3.79
C VAL A 20 -15.97 -1.55 2.85
N ARG A 21 -15.45 -2.63 2.25
CA ARG A 21 -14.35 -2.57 1.26
C ARG A 21 -14.74 -1.73 0.03
N ARG A 22 -15.98 -1.83 -0.44
CA ARG A 22 -16.48 -1.07 -1.60
C ARG A 22 -16.71 0.40 -1.26
N LEU A 23 -17.15 0.72 -0.04
CA LEU A 23 -17.34 2.09 0.42
C LEU A 23 -16.01 2.81 0.66
N ILE A 24 -15.03 2.13 1.27
CA ILE A 24 -13.68 2.65 1.45
C ILE A 24 -13.03 2.90 0.08
N LYS A 25 -13.14 1.95 -0.86
CA LYS A 25 -12.64 2.11 -2.23
C LYS A 25 -13.25 3.33 -2.94
N ARG A 26 -14.58 3.51 -2.87
CA ARG A 26 -15.27 4.64 -3.51
C ARG A 26 -14.88 6.00 -2.92
N LYS A 27 -14.63 6.07 -1.61
CA LYS A 27 -14.22 7.33 -0.96
C LYS A 27 -12.73 7.63 -1.15
N SER A 28 -11.85 6.61 -1.12
CA SER A 28 -10.45 6.80 -1.47
C SER A 28 -10.28 7.17 -2.94
N GLU A 29 -11.10 6.62 -3.83
CA GLU A 29 -11.22 7.04 -5.23
C GLU A 29 -11.58 8.53 -5.33
N SER A 30 -12.50 9.04 -4.52
CA SER A 30 -12.94 10.46 -4.60
C SER A 30 -11.87 11.49 -4.21
N LEU A 31 -10.95 11.15 -3.30
CA LEU A 31 -9.85 12.05 -2.90
C LEU A 31 -8.75 12.13 -3.95
N LEU A 32 -8.63 11.09 -4.77
CA LEU A 32 -7.62 10.97 -5.82
C LEU A 32 -8.24 11.09 -7.22
N GLU A 33 -9.53 11.40 -7.33
CA GLU A 33 -10.31 11.24 -8.56
C GLU A 33 -9.87 12.17 -9.68
N ASP A 34 -9.48 13.39 -9.31
CA ASP A 34 -9.01 14.43 -10.22
C ASP A 34 -7.58 14.19 -10.74
N ARG A 35 -6.89 13.16 -10.22
CA ARG A 35 -5.52 12.84 -10.63
C ARG A 35 -5.53 11.99 -11.91
N GLU A 36 -4.61 12.31 -12.80
CA GLU A 36 -4.28 11.51 -13.99
C GLU A 36 -4.03 10.05 -13.56
N ALA A 37 -4.69 9.09 -14.21
CA ALA A 37 -4.39 7.68 -14.02
C ALA A 37 -3.11 7.34 -14.78
N LEU A 38 -2.11 6.79 -14.10
CA LEU A 38 -0.85 6.37 -14.69
C LEU A 38 -0.71 4.86 -14.64
N THR A 39 -0.21 4.29 -15.72
CA THR A 39 0.20 2.88 -15.74
C THR A 39 1.48 2.66 -14.93
N ASP A 40 1.75 1.44 -14.50
CA ASP A 40 3.00 1.07 -13.81
C ASP A 40 4.25 1.48 -14.61
N ASP A 41 4.18 1.35 -15.94
CA ASP A 41 5.25 1.79 -16.84
C ASP A 41 5.44 3.29 -16.79
N GLU A 42 4.37 4.07 -16.85
CA GLU A 42 4.46 5.53 -16.76
C GLU A 42 4.95 5.98 -15.38
N ILE A 43 4.49 5.33 -14.30
CA ILE A 43 4.96 5.61 -12.94
C ILE A 43 6.47 5.37 -12.86
N TYR A 44 6.94 4.22 -13.34
CA TYR A 44 8.36 3.92 -13.34
C TYR A 44 9.15 4.89 -14.22
N GLN A 45 8.71 5.12 -15.45
CA GLN A 45 9.40 6.00 -16.40
C GLN A 45 9.47 7.45 -15.91
N ARG A 46 8.37 7.98 -15.36
CA ARG A 46 8.29 9.37 -14.92
C ARG A 46 9.05 9.61 -13.61
N PHE A 47 9.12 8.65 -12.69
CA PHE A 47 9.61 8.90 -11.32
C PHE A 47 10.85 8.09 -10.91
N TYR A 48 11.10 6.94 -11.53
CA TYR A 48 12.12 5.98 -11.08
C TYR A 48 13.11 5.54 -12.16
N ALA A 49 12.94 5.90 -13.44
CA ALA A 49 13.86 5.48 -14.51
C ALA A 49 15.33 5.86 -14.25
N SER A 50 15.58 7.02 -13.64
CA SER A 50 16.93 7.48 -13.30
C SER A 50 17.43 7.03 -11.93
N SER A 51 16.61 6.29 -11.17
CA SER A 51 16.92 5.92 -9.77
C SER A 51 17.87 4.72 -9.64
N GLY A 52 18.11 3.98 -10.73
CA GLY A 52 18.84 2.71 -10.70
C GLY A 52 18.09 1.56 -10.00
N LEU A 53 16.83 1.78 -9.60
CA LEU A 53 15.98 0.76 -9.01
C LEU A 53 15.38 -0.15 -10.08
N GLU A 54 15.22 -1.43 -9.74
CA GLU A 54 14.56 -2.40 -10.60
C GLU A 54 13.06 -2.10 -10.70
N ARG A 55 12.54 -2.11 -11.94
CA ARG A 55 11.13 -1.83 -12.23
C ARG A 55 10.18 -2.75 -11.46
N GLU A 56 10.46 -4.05 -11.42
CA GLU A 56 9.60 -5.01 -10.70
C GLU A 56 9.59 -4.77 -9.20
N ALA A 57 10.73 -4.40 -8.61
CA ALA A 57 10.81 -4.05 -7.19
C ALA A 57 9.98 -2.79 -6.88
N VAL A 58 10.09 -1.76 -7.72
CA VAL A 58 9.30 -0.52 -7.60
C VAL A 58 7.81 -0.83 -7.71
N ALA A 59 7.38 -1.53 -8.76
CA ALA A 59 5.98 -1.87 -8.97
C ALA A 59 5.42 -2.72 -7.80
N GLY A 60 6.18 -3.70 -7.32
CA GLY A 60 5.78 -4.52 -6.18
C GLY A 60 5.57 -3.72 -4.90
N LEU A 61 6.49 -2.81 -4.57
CA LEU A 61 6.37 -1.91 -3.42
C LEU A 61 5.22 -0.92 -3.57
N TRP A 62 5.03 -0.38 -4.77
CA TRP A 62 3.97 0.56 -5.09
C TRP A 62 2.58 -0.07 -4.90
N HIS A 63 2.37 -1.27 -5.45
CA HIS A 63 1.12 -2.02 -5.29
C HIS A 63 0.91 -2.51 -3.86
N GLU A 64 1.98 -2.77 -3.10
CA GLU A 64 1.90 -3.09 -1.68
C GLU A 64 1.31 -1.92 -0.88
N VAL A 65 1.81 -0.69 -1.11
CA VAL A 65 1.23 0.53 -0.52
C VAL A 65 -0.23 0.70 -0.92
N ALA A 66 -0.53 0.61 -2.22
CA ALA A 66 -1.89 0.76 -2.73
C ALA A 66 -2.87 -0.26 -2.14
N HIS A 67 -2.41 -1.52 -2.00
CA HIS A 67 -3.20 -2.60 -1.44
C HIS A 67 -3.47 -2.42 0.05
N ILE A 68 -2.43 -2.14 0.84
CA ILE A 68 -2.53 -1.99 2.30
C ILE A 68 -3.39 -0.76 2.63
N LEU A 69 -3.16 0.35 1.94
CA LEU A 69 -3.90 1.60 2.16
C LEU A 69 -5.22 1.67 1.41
N ARG A 70 -5.56 0.64 0.62
CA ARG A 70 -6.81 0.54 -0.15
C ARG A 70 -7.08 1.76 -1.03
N VAL A 71 -6.03 2.26 -1.67
CA VAL A 71 -6.06 3.39 -2.59
C VAL A 71 -5.80 2.92 -4.03
N PRO A 72 -6.34 3.62 -5.05
CA PRO A 72 -6.02 3.35 -6.45
C PRO A 72 -4.52 3.55 -6.76
N ALA A 73 -3.83 2.48 -7.17
CA ALA A 73 -2.38 2.48 -7.43
C ALA A 73 -1.99 3.42 -8.57
N ASP A 74 -2.82 3.52 -9.60
CA ASP A 74 -2.66 4.38 -10.78
C ASP A 74 -2.76 5.88 -10.47
N ARG A 75 -3.28 6.23 -9.29
CA ARG A 75 -3.47 7.62 -8.84
C ARG A 75 -2.56 8.02 -7.69
N LEU A 76 -1.79 7.08 -7.15
CA LEU A 76 -0.71 7.38 -6.23
C LEU A 76 0.35 8.26 -6.90
N ARG A 77 1.04 9.05 -6.08
CA ARG A 77 2.19 9.86 -6.47
C ARG A 77 3.32 9.67 -5.47
N PRO A 78 4.58 9.79 -5.91
CA PRO A 78 5.72 9.60 -5.01
C PRO A 78 5.68 10.58 -3.83
N THR A 79 5.14 11.78 -4.04
CA THR A 79 5.03 12.85 -3.04
C THR A 79 3.89 12.66 -2.03
N ASP A 80 3.05 11.63 -2.18
CA ASP A 80 1.92 11.44 -1.26
C ASP A 80 2.43 11.11 0.15
N GLU A 81 2.12 11.98 1.11
CA GLU A 81 2.47 11.78 2.52
C GLU A 81 1.48 10.83 3.22
N PHE A 82 2.01 9.81 3.91
CA PHE A 82 1.23 8.92 4.76
C PHE A 82 0.63 9.68 5.95
N GLY A 83 -0.66 9.43 6.23
CA GLY A 83 -1.40 10.10 7.30
C GLY A 83 -1.78 11.55 7.00
N LYS A 84 -1.44 12.09 5.82
CA LYS A 84 -1.83 13.45 5.39
C LYS A 84 -2.54 13.44 4.03
N ASP A 85 -1.86 13.02 2.97
CA ASP A 85 -2.44 12.96 1.61
C ASP A 85 -3.13 11.62 1.36
N ILE A 86 -2.57 10.55 1.93
CA ILE A 86 -3.12 9.20 1.90
C ILE A 86 -3.20 8.65 3.33
N GLY A 87 -4.35 8.06 3.68
CA GLY A 87 -4.56 7.46 5.00
C GLY A 87 -4.90 8.39 6.17
N ALA A 88 -5.05 9.70 5.95
CA ALA A 88 -5.33 10.67 7.01
C ALA A 88 -6.76 10.63 7.61
N TYR A 89 -7.75 10.16 6.84
CA TYR A 89 -9.17 10.39 7.19
C TYR A 89 -10.04 9.13 7.22
N TRP A 90 -9.56 8.02 6.66
CA TRP A 90 -10.38 6.81 6.42
C TRP A 90 -9.69 5.50 6.79
N ILE A 91 -8.40 5.56 7.06
CA ILE A 91 -7.56 4.43 7.42
C ILE A 91 -7.42 4.43 8.93
N THR A 92 -7.73 3.30 9.58
CA THR A 92 -7.43 3.13 11.00
C THR A 92 -5.91 3.14 11.18
N SER A 93 -5.41 3.61 12.33
CA SER A 93 -3.96 3.53 12.65
C SER A 93 -3.37 2.15 12.36
N GLU A 94 -4.22 1.11 12.47
CA GLU A 94 -3.94 -0.29 12.14
C GLU A 94 -3.41 -0.53 10.72
N GLU A 95 -3.92 0.11 9.65
CA GLU A 95 -3.40 -0.19 8.29
C GLU A 95 -2.01 0.46 8.06
N LEU A 96 -1.75 1.62 8.70
CA LEU A 96 -0.41 2.20 8.75
C LEU A 96 0.54 1.36 9.61
N ASP A 97 0.07 0.82 10.73
CA ASP A 97 0.84 -0.12 11.56
C ASP A 97 1.18 -1.40 10.78
N VAL A 98 0.24 -1.92 9.98
CA VAL A 98 0.47 -3.06 9.08
C VAL A 98 1.49 -2.73 7.99
N LEU A 99 1.45 -1.52 7.40
CA LEU A 99 2.44 -1.09 6.42
C LEU A 99 3.84 -1.02 7.04
N GLY A 100 3.94 -0.43 8.24
CA GLY A 100 5.18 -0.34 9.01
C GLY A 100 5.73 -1.72 9.40
N GLU A 101 4.90 -2.62 9.90
CA GLU A 101 5.30 -3.98 10.24
C GLU A 101 5.71 -4.79 9.00
N THR A 102 5.04 -4.59 7.86
CA THR A 102 5.40 -5.23 6.59
C THR A 102 6.77 -4.76 6.11
N ALA A 103 7.03 -3.44 6.17
CA ALA A 103 8.33 -2.87 5.88
C ALA A 103 9.42 -3.42 6.80
N ARG A 104 9.15 -3.48 8.12
CA ARG A 104 10.07 -4.03 9.12
C ARG A 104 10.40 -5.50 8.83
N ARG A 105 9.40 -6.32 8.51
CA ARG A 105 9.59 -7.74 8.15
C ARG A 105 10.40 -7.91 6.87
N ARG A 106 10.22 -7.03 5.89
CA ARG A 106 11.01 -7.05 4.65
C ARG A 106 12.46 -6.64 4.92
N ALA A 107 12.68 -5.58 5.70
CA ALA A 107 14.01 -5.13 6.12
C ALA A 107 14.76 -6.21 6.90
N ASN A 108 14.11 -6.81 7.90
CA ASN A 108 14.68 -7.87 8.73
C ASN A 108 15.04 -9.13 7.92
N ARG A 109 14.17 -9.54 6.98
CA ARG A 109 14.48 -10.68 6.09
C ARG A 109 15.68 -10.43 5.18
N LYS A 110 16.02 -9.17 4.93
CA LYS A 110 17.11 -8.76 4.04
C LYS A 110 18.34 -8.24 4.80
N GLY A 111 18.33 -8.30 6.14
CA GLY A 111 19.44 -7.82 6.98
C GLY A 111 19.70 -6.30 6.89
N ALA A 112 18.72 -5.53 6.41
CA ALA A 112 18.87 -4.10 6.19
C ALA A 112 18.33 -3.30 7.38
N ALA A 113 19.08 -2.30 7.84
CA ALA A 113 18.61 -1.31 8.78
C ALA A 113 17.79 -0.27 8.02
N VAL A 114 16.46 -0.43 7.99
CA VAL A 114 15.54 0.56 7.42
C VAL A 114 15.09 1.48 8.54
N ASP A 115 15.30 2.79 8.37
CA ASP A 115 14.79 3.79 9.29
C ASP A 115 13.32 4.09 8.99
N LEU A 116 12.43 3.26 9.53
CA LEU A 116 10.99 3.40 9.36
C LEU A 116 10.44 4.75 9.82
N ALA A 117 11.12 5.43 10.75
CA ALA A 117 10.70 6.75 11.22
C ALA A 117 10.93 7.86 10.18
N SER A 118 11.85 7.63 9.23
CA SER A 118 12.12 8.55 8.12
C SER A 118 11.16 8.38 6.94
N ILE A 119 10.38 7.30 6.90
CA ILE A 119 9.45 7.02 5.81
C ILE A 119 8.19 7.87 5.98
N ARG A 120 8.07 8.93 5.18
CA ARG A 120 6.92 9.84 5.21
C ARG A 120 6.07 9.77 3.96
N THR A 121 6.69 9.47 2.83
CA THR A 121 6.04 9.45 1.52
C THR A 121 6.10 8.08 0.86
N VAL A 122 5.28 7.89 -0.17
CA VAL A 122 5.37 6.71 -1.06
C VAL A 122 6.78 6.59 -1.64
N ASP A 123 7.42 7.70 -2.01
CA ASP A 123 8.79 7.69 -2.53
C ASP A 123 9.80 7.18 -1.52
N ASP A 124 9.73 7.65 -0.27
CA ASP A 124 10.62 7.20 0.81
C ASP A 124 10.49 5.69 1.02
N TYR A 125 9.26 5.19 1.03
CA TYR A 125 8.97 3.76 1.18
C TYR A 125 9.61 2.94 0.06
N VAL A 126 9.35 3.33 -1.19
CA VAL A 126 9.85 2.63 -2.37
C VAL A 126 11.38 2.66 -2.40
N ARG A 127 11.99 3.83 -2.25
CA ARG A 127 13.45 3.97 -2.39
C ARG A 127 14.21 3.21 -1.31
N GLN A 128 13.75 3.25 -0.05
CA GLN A 128 14.41 2.56 1.06
C GLN A 128 14.29 1.03 0.95
N LEU A 129 13.15 0.53 0.47
CA LEU A 129 12.90 -0.91 0.41
C LEU A 129 13.29 -1.56 -0.93
N ALA A 130 13.40 -0.78 -2.01
CA ALA A 130 13.84 -1.27 -3.32
C ALA A 130 15.36 -1.45 -3.39
N THR A 131 16.15 -0.65 -2.67
CA THR A 131 17.61 -0.82 -2.58
C THR A 131 18.02 -2.03 -1.74
N CYS A 132 17.12 -2.59 -0.93
CA CYS A 132 17.33 -3.85 -0.24
C CYS A 132 17.31 -5.01 -1.25
N ARG A 133 18.45 -5.31 -1.87
CA ARG A 133 18.61 -6.43 -2.82
C ARG A 133 18.54 -7.78 -2.08
N VAL A 134 17.91 -8.76 -2.70
CA VAL A 134 18.03 -10.17 -2.30
C VAL A 134 19.40 -10.65 -2.78
N PRO A 135 20.26 -11.26 -1.94
CA PRO A 135 21.40 -12.01 -2.46
C PRO A 135 20.83 -13.17 -3.28
N SER A 136 21.04 -13.15 -4.59
CA SER A 136 20.79 -14.28 -5.46
C SER A 136 21.77 -15.39 -5.08
N ASP A 137 21.26 -16.49 -4.52
CA ASP A 137 21.93 -17.78 -4.51
C ASP A 137 21.95 -18.36 -5.93
#